data_AF-Q9ZU39-F1
#
_entry.id   AF-Q9ZU39-F1
#
_cell.length_a   1.000
_cell.length_b   1.000
_cell.length_c   1.000
_cell.angle_alpha   90.00
_cell.angle_beta   90.00
_cell.angle_gamma   90.00
#
_symmetry.space_group_name_H-M   'P 1'
#
loop_
_entity.id
_entity.type
_entity.pdbx_description
1 polymer ?
#
loop_
_entity_poly.entity_id
_entity_poly.type
_entity_poly.pdbx_seq_one_letter_code
_entity_poly.pdbx_strand_id
1 'polypeptide(L)'
;MDQNFTKGRRAELVQSSCLYLACRDMKISLLFIDFSSYLRVSVYELGSVYLQLCEMLYLVQNKNYEELVDPSIFIPRFTNSLLKGAHAKAKDVANTAKNIISSMKRDWIQTGRKPSGICGAAIYMAALSHGIMYSRADIAKVVHMCEATITKRLNEFANTEAGSLTLLVGRILLLISEQRKREWKKQLEKKTREELAANCPEDARNLVEASKAAVANSRKEKRRKRAEEAKNAPPSATATEAVCRTLERKIKIYSIF
;
A
#
# COMPACT_ATOMS: atom_id res chain seq x y z
N MET A 1 -34.21 19.13 26.40
CA MET A 1 -34.29 19.37 24.95
C MET A 1 -34.40 18.01 24.27
N ASP A 2 -35.60 17.43 24.20
CA ASP A 2 -35.81 16.19 23.44
C ASP A 2 -36.21 16.55 22.01
N GLN A 3 -35.22 16.99 21.24
CA GLN A 3 -35.40 17.15 19.80
C GLN A 3 -35.52 15.73 19.23
N ASN A 4 -36.71 15.37 18.74
CA ASN A 4 -37.15 14.03 18.29
C ASN A 4 -36.29 13.36 17.18
N PHE A 5 -35.01 13.67 17.07
CA PHE A 5 -34.08 13.25 16.03
C PHE A 5 -33.77 11.75 16.02
N THR A 6 -33.94 11.08 17.14
CA THR A 6 -33.79 9.62 17.25
C THR A 6 -34.99 8.87 16.66
N LYS A 7 -36.16 9.51 16.50
CA LYS A 7 -37.37 8.84 16.00
C LYS A 7 -37.27 8.60 14.49
N GLY A 8 -37.56 7.38 14.06
CA GLY A 8 -37.59 6.99 12.65
C GLY A 8 -36.22 6.83 11.97
N ARG A 9 -35.11 6.99 12.70
CA ARG A 9 -33.74 6.80 12.18
C ARG A 9 -33.11 5.56 12.81
N ARG A 10 -32.17 4.93 12.09
CA ARG A 10 -31.35 3.85 12.65
C ARG A 10 -30.48 4.38 13.79
N ALA A 11 -30.62 3.80 14.98
CA ALA A 11 -29.90 4.23 16.18
C ALA A 11 -28.37 4.26 16.00
N GLU A 12 -27.82 3.27 15.30
CA GLU A 12 -26.38 3.15 15.02
C GLU A 12 -25.82 4.35 14.22
N LEU A 13 -26.59 4.87 13.26
CA LEU A 13 -26.18 6.04 12.45
C LEU A 13 -26.20 7.32 13.25
N VAL A 14 -27.20 7.47 14.14
CA VAL A 14 -27.33 8.63 15.03
C VAL A 14 -26.19 8.62 16.04
N GLN A 15 -25.94 7.48 16.69
CA GLN A 15 -24.84 7.31 17.65
C GLN A 15 -23.47 7.59 17.00
N SER A 16 -23.23 7.05 15.82
CA SER A 16 -21.96 7.26 15.10
C SER A 16 -21.77 8.71 14.67
N SER A 17 -22.84 9.38 14.22
CA SER A 17 -22.81 10.83 13.90
C SER A 17 -22.49 11.68 15.14
N CYS A 18 -23.10 11.37 16.28
CA CYS A 18 -22.82 12.06 17.54
C CYS A 18 -21.39 11.82 18.03
N LEU A 19 -20.91 10.57 17.93
CA LEU A 19 -19.54 10.21 18.31
C LEU A 19 -18.52 10.90 17.41
N TYR A 20 -18.76 10.96 16.10
CA TYR A 20 -17.89 11.67 15.17
C TYR A 20 -17.83 13.18 15.48
N LEU A 21 -18.97 13.79 15.83
CA LEU A 21 -19.03 15.19 16.24
C LEU A 21 -18.17 15.45 17.48
N ALA A 22 -18.27 14.60 18.51
CA ALA A 22 -17.45 14.69 19.71
C ALA A 22 -15.95 14.49 19.40
N CYS A 23 -15.63 13.52 18.54
CA CYS A 23 -14.25 13.27 18.11
C CYS A 23 -13.65 14.49 17.38
N ARG A 24 -14.45 15.20 16.59
CA ARG A 24 -14.03 16.41 15.88
C ARG A 24 -13.74 17.56 16.85
N ASP A 25 -14.59 17.77 17.85
CA ASP A 25 -14.42 18.81 18.87
C ASP A 25 -13.16 18.53 19.73
N MET A 26 -12.92 17.26 20.07
CA MET A 26 -11.73 16.81 20.81
C MET A 26 -10.47 16.64 19.94
N LYS A 27 -10.52 16.95 18.64
CA LYS A 27 -9.40 16.79 17.68
C LYS A 27 -8.79 15.39 17.66
N ILE A 28 -9.62 14.36 17.82
CA ILE A 28 -9.22 12.95 17.74
C ILE A 28 -8.99 12.56 16.28
N SER A 29 -7.92 11.79 16.01
CA SER A 29 -7.53 11.34 14.67
C SER A 29 -8.43 10.21 14.13
N LEU A 30 -9.72 10.48 13.91
CA LEU A 30 -10.68 9.55 13.28
C LEU A 30 -11.26 10.14 12.00
N LEU A 31 -11.28 9.35 10.93
CA LEU A 31 -11.91 9.72 9.67
C LEU A 31 -13.35 9.25 9.67
N PHE A 32 -14.23 9.99 8.99
CA PHE A 32 -15.62 9.61 8.81
C PHE A 32 -15.79 8.24 8.11
N ILE A 33 -14.83 7.85 7.26
CA ILE A 33 -14.82 6.54 6.58
C ILE A 33 -14.56 5.37 7.54
N ASP A 34 -13.91 5.60 8.68
CA ASP A 34 -13.65 4.55 9.65
C ASP A 34 -14.97 4.08 10.28
N PHE A 35 -15.89 5.01 10.56
CA PHE A 35 -17.24 4.73 11.04
C PHE A 35 -18.09 4.01 9.99
N SER A 36 -18.06 4.49 8.75
CA SER A 36 -18.76 3.84 7.62
C SER A 36 -18.30 2.40 7.41
N SER A 37 -16.99 2.15 7.51
CA SER A 37 -16.41 0.80 7.36
C SER A 37 -16.83 -0.12 8.51
N TYR A 38 -16.89 0.39 9.74
CA TYR A 38 -17.35 -0.36 10.90
C TYR A 38 -18.84 -0.72 10.82
N LEU A 39 -19.69 0.25 10.46
CA LEU A 39 -21.13 0.05 10.34
C LEU A 39 -21.57 -0.69 9.07
N ARG A 40 -20.65 -0.87 8.10
CA ARG A 40 -20.94 -1.41 6.76
C ARG A 40 -22.05 -0.65 6.03
N VAL A 41 -22.07 0.67 6.21
CA VAL A 41 -23.03 1.60 5.59
C VAL A 41 -22.27 2.56 4.68
N SER A 42 -22.92 3.04 3.61
CA SER A 42 -22.30 4.01 2.72
C SER A 42 -21.93 5.30 3.45
N VAL A 43 -20.79 5.90 3.09
CA VAL A 43 -20.34 7.18 3.67
C VAL A 43 -21.38 8.29 3.43
N TYR A 44 -22.11 8.22 2.31
CA TYR A 44 -23.14 9.20 1.95
C TYR A 44 -24.38 9.11 2.85
N GLU A 45 -24.83 7.92 3.19
CA GLU A 45 -25.96 7.72 4.10
C GLU A 45 -25.64 8.20 5.52
N LEU A 46 -24.47 7.80 6.05
CA LEU A 46 -24.01 8.29 7.34
C LEU A 46 -23.81 9.83 7.32
N GLY A 47 -23.29 10.35 6.20
CA GLY A 47 -23.08 11.79 5.99
C GLY A 47 -24.38 12.59 6.01
N SER A 48 -25.44 12.07 5.40
CA SER A 48 -26.76 12.71 5.40
C SER A 48 -27.30 12.87 6.84
N VAL A 49 -27.23 11.82 7.66
CA VAL A 49 -27.65 11.88 9.07
C VAL A 49 -26.77 12.84 9.87
N TYR A 50 -25.45 12.82 9.66
CA TYR A 50 -24.53 13.73 10.33
C TYR A 50 -24.80 15.21 9.99
N LEU A 51 -25.09 15.54 8.73
CA LEU A 51 -25.40 16.91 8.32
C LEU A 51 -26.73 17.38 8.94
N GLN A 52 -27.75 16.53 8.92
CA GLN A 52 -29.03 16.82 9.59
C GLN A 52 -28.86 17.04 11.10
N LEU A 53 -27.94 16.30 11.74
CA LEU A 53 -27.61 16.48 13.16
C LEU A 53 -26.94 17.85 13.39
N CYS A 54 -25.99 18.24 12.53
CA CYS A 54 -25.30 19.53 12.63
C CYS A 54 -26.26 20.72 12.45
N GLU A 55 -27.18 20.61 11.50
CA GLU A 55 -28.22 21.61 11.23
C GLU A 55 -29.16 21.76 12.43
N MET A 56 -29.63 20.63 12.97
CA MET A 56 -30.53 20.58 14.12
C MET A 56 -29.90 21.15 15.40
N LEU A 57 -28.60 20.94 15.61
CA LEU A 57 -27.86 21.51 16.75
C LEU A 57 -27.50 23.00 16.56
N TYR A 58 -27.99 23.67 15.49
CA TYR A 58 -27.66 25.04 15.10
C TYR A 58 -26.15 25.32 14.99
N LEU A 59 -25.34 24.27 14.87
CA LEU A 59 -23.89 24.39 14.77
C LEU A 59 -23.48 25.05 13.45
N VAL A 60 -24.34 24.97 12.43
CA VAL A 60 -24.14 25.59 11.12
C VAL A 60 -24.12 27.12 11.17
N GLN A 61 -24.81 27.74 12.15
CA GLN A 61 -24.91 29.20 12.25
C GLN A 61 -23.90 29.83 13.22
N ASN A 62 -23.49 29.12 14.28
CA ASN A 62 -22.65 29.68 15.36
C ASN A 62 -21.24 29.07 15.47
N LYS A 63 -20.97 27.91 14.87
CA LYS A 63 -19.62 27.32 14.78
C LYS A 63 -19.20 27.27 13.31
N ASN A 64 -17.98 27.68 13.00
CA ASN A 64 -17.34 27.43 11.71
C ASN A 64 -17.07 25.92 11.55
N TYR A 65 -18.11 25.11 11.38
CA TYR A 65 -17.97 23.68 11.07
C TYR A 65 -17.39 23.45 9.66
N GLU A 66 -17.29 24.50 8.85
CA GLU A 66 -16.48 24.55 7.62
C GLU A 66 -14.98 24.68 7.91
N GLU A 67 -14.57 24.90 9.16
CA GLU A 67 -13.16 24.98 9.52
C GLU A 67 -12.46 23.68 9.10
N LEU A 68 -11.48 23.89 8.22
CA LEU A 68 -10.75 22.85 7.55
C LEU A 68 -10.06 21.98 8.61
N VAL A 69 -10.40 20.70 8.66
CA VAL A 69 -9.74 19.75 9.57
C VAL A 69 -8.25 19.72 9.19
N ASP A 70 -7.38 20.03 10.14
CA ASP A 70 -5.94 20.00 9.92
C ASP A 70 -5.49 18.55 9.62
N PRO A 71 -4.95 18.26 8.42
CA PRO A 71 -4.50 16.93 8.05
C PRO A 71 -3.38 16.41 8.97
N SER A 72 -2.64 17.31 9.64
CA SER A 72 -1.54 16.96 10.55
C SER A 72 -1.96 16.05 11.71
N ILE A 73 -3.24 16.10 12.11
CA ILE A 73 -3.81 15.30 13.20
C ILE A 73 -3.80 13.80 12.85
N PHE A 74 -3.94 13.44 11.56
CA PHE A 74 -4.02 12.04 11.14
C PHE A 74 -2.66 11.37 10.94
N ILE A 75 -1.58 12.15 10.82
CA ILE A 75 -0.23 11.66 10.53
C ILE A 75 0.26 10.60 11.53
N PRO A 76 0.17 10.80 12.87
CA PRO A 76 0.67 9.81 13.83
C PRO A 76 -0.03 8.46 13.67
N ARG A 77 -1.34 8.47 13.44
CA ARG A 77 -2.12 7.25 13.23
C ARG A 77 -1.68 6.48 11.98
N PHE A 78 -1.58 7.18 10.85
CA PHE A 78 -1.21 6.54 9.59
C PHE A 78 0.23 6.05 9.58
N THR A 79 1.16 6.84 10.12
CA THR A 79 2.57 6.45 10.22
C THR A 79 2.74 5.23 11.12
N ASN A 80 2.08 5.18 12.28
CA ASN A 80 2.10 4.01 13.16
C ASN A 80 1.48 2.77 12.50
N SER A 81 0.39 2.94 11.73
CA SER A 81 -0.22 1.83 11.00
C SER A 81 0.67 1.31 9.85
N LEU A 82 1.50 2.16 9.26
CA LEU A 82 2.40 1.81 8.17
C LEU A 82 3.71 1.19 8.67
N LEU A 83 4.27 1.72 9.76
CA LEU A 83 5.60 1.40 10.31
C LEU A 83 5.54 0.48 11.54
N LYS A 84 4.66 -0.53 11.53
CA LYS A 84 4.35 -1.45 12.65
C LYS A 84 5.54 -2.18 13.32
N GLY A 85 6.78 -2.01 12.84
CA GLY A 85 8.00 -2.61 13.41
C GLY A 85 9.19 -1.65 13.59
N ALA A 86 9.06 -0.34 13.33
CA ALA A 86 10.17 0.62 13.38
C ALA A 86 9.79 1.92 14.10
N HIS A 87 9.38 1.81 15.37
CA HIS A 87 8.82 2.91 16.17
C HIS A 87 9.70 4.15 16.26
N ALA A 88 11.02 4.00 16.34
CA ALA A 88 11.95 5.14 16.39
C ALA A 88 11.86 5.99 15.11
N LYS A 89 11.94 5.33 13.93
CA LYS A 89 11.85 6.01 12.63
C LYS A 89 10.45 6.54 12.33
N ALA A 90 9.41 5.92 12.90
CA ALA A 90 8.02 6.38 12.72
C ALA A 90 7.79 7.80 13.25
N LYS A 91 8.41 8.15 14.38
CA LYS A 91 8.33 9.50 14.95
C LYS A 91 9.00 10.54 14.04
N ASP A 92 10.18 10.21 13.50
CA ASP A 92 10.92 11.11 12.61
C ASP A 92 10.17 11.32 11.29
N VAL A 93 9.65 10.25 10.69
CA VAL A 93 8.80 10.30 9.49
C VAL A 93 7.55 11.14 9.76
N ALA A 94 6.90 10.97 10.92
CA ALA A 94 5.72 11.75 11.28
C ALA A 94 6.03 13.26 11.42
N ASN A 95 7.16 13.62 12.03
CA ASN A 95 7.58 15.01 12.16
C ASN A 95 7.90 15.64 10.80
N THR A 96 8.63 14.93 9.94
CA THR A 96 8.89 15.38 8.57
C THR A 96 7.59 15.53 7.77
N ALA A 97 6.65 14.59 7.89
CA ALA A 97 5.36 14.67 7.21
C ALA A 97 4.54 15.90 7.65
N LYS A 98 4.55 16.26 8.95
CA LYS A 98 3.91 17.49 9.45
C LYS A 98 4.54 18.75 8.87
N ASN A 99 5.86 18.79 8.72
CA ASN A 99 6.56 19.91 8.09
C ASN A 99 6.17 20.05 6.62
N ILE A 100 6.07 18.93 5.89
CA ILE A 100 5.62 18.89 4.50
C ILE A 100 4.17 19.39 4.38
N ILE A 101 3.27 18.93 5.26
CA ILE A 101 1.88 19.42 5.31
C ILE A 101 1.85 20.93 5.56
N SER A 102 2.68 21.42 6.46
CA SER A 102 2.78 22.86 6.73
C SER A 102 3.24 23.64 5.51
N SER A 103 4.10 23.08 4.66
CA SER A 103 4.42 23.64 3.34
C SER A 103 3.23 23.58 2.39
N MET A 104 2.58 22.42 2.24
CA MET A 104 1.37 22.28 1.40
C MET A 104 0.23 23.22 1.78
N LYS A 105 0.12 23.57 3.07
CA LYS A 105 -0.82 24.58 3.58
C LYS A 105 -0.46 25.99 3.12
N ARG A 106 0.82 26.35 3.13
CA ARG A 106 1.33 27.65 2.64
C ARG A 106 1.16 27.79 1.14
N ASP A 107 1.36 26.70 0.40
CA ASP A 107 1.24 26.64 -1.05
C ASP A 107 -0.21 26.44 -1.57
N TRP A 108 -1.22 26.55 -0.69
CA TRP A 108 -2.64 26.40 -1.03
C TRP A 108 -3.04 25.07 -1.73
N ILE A 109 -2.24 24.01 -1.58
CA ILE A 109 -2.51 22.71 -2.24
C ILE A 109 -3.59 21.91 -1.51
N GLN A 110 -3.84 22.22 -0.23
CA GLN A 110 -4.80 21.46 0.62
C GLN A 110 -6.25 21.96 0.56
N THR A 111 -6.48 23.23 0.21
CA THR A 111 -7.81 23.87 0.37
C THR A 111 -8.85 23.25 -0.56
N GLY A 112 -10.04 22.94 -0.01
CA GLY A 112 -11.14 22.31 -0.76
C GLY A 112 -10.88 20.85 -1.14
N ARG A 113 -9.88 20.19 -0.55
CA ARG A 113 -9.50 18.81 -0.88
C ARG A 113 -9.62 17.89 0.33
N LYS A 114 -9.79 16.60 0.07
CA LYS A 114 -9.91 15.59 1.13
C LYS A 114 -8.58 15.46 1.89
N PRO A 115 -8.55 15.61 3.22
CA PRO A 115 -7.32 15.62 4.02
C PRO A 115 -6.54 14.30 3.94
N SER A 116 -7.23 13.17 3.73
CA SER A 116 -6.62 11.86 3.47
C SER A 116 -5.61 11.92 2.31
N GLY A 117 -5.97 12.50 1.16
CA GLY A 117 -5.06 12.56 0.01
C GLY A 117 -3.77 13.34 0.30
N ILE A 118 -3.88 14.42 1.06
CA ILE A 118 -2.75 15.25 1.50
C ILE A 118 -1.84 14.49 2.46
N CYS A 119 -2.42 13.81 3.45
CA CYS A 119 -1.69 12.95 4.38
C CYS A 119 -0.90 11.86 3.65
N GLY A 120 -1.53 11.19 2.68
CA GLY A 120 -0.89 10.12 1.90
C GLY A 120 0.33 10.60 1.13
N ALA A 121 0.22 11.76 0.48
CA ALA A 121 1.35 12.36 -0.26
C ALA A 121 2.48 12.80 0.69
N ALA A 122 2.14 13.43 1.81
CA ALA A 122 3.12 13.87 2.80
C ALA A 122 3.88 12.70 3.44
N ILE A 123 3.17 11.63 3.82
CA ILE A 123 3.77 10.41 4.38
C ILE A 123 4.67 9.73 3.36
N TYR A 124 4.26 9.65 2.09
CA TYR A 124 5.09 9.05 1.04
C TYR A 124 6.42 9.79 0.89
N MET A 125 6.39 11.13 0.80
CA MET A 125 7.61 11.92 0.69
C MET A 125 8.49 11.84 1.95
N ALA A 126 7.87 11.87 3.14
CA ALA A 126 8.60 11.71 4.39
C ALA A 126 9.25 10.32 4.50
N ALA A 127 8.55 9.26 4.12
CA ALA A 127 9.10 7.90 4.12
C ALA A 127 10.32 7.81 3.18
N LEU A 128 10.22 8.37 1.96
CA LEU A 128 11.34 8.42 1.02
C LEU A 128 12.53 9.22 1.55
N SER A 129 12.27 10.34 2.24
CA SER A 129 13.31 11.15 2.90
C SER A 129 14.13 10.35 3.92
N HIS A 130 13.48 9.43 4.63
CA HIS A 130 14.11 8.59 5.64
C HIS A 130 14.62 7.25 5.08
N GLY A 131 14.64 7.10 3.75
CA GLY A 131 15.11 5.90 3.06
C GLY A 131 14.19 4.68 3.17
N ILE A 132 12.92 4.89 3.55
CA ILE A 132 11.92 3.82 3.67
C ILE A 132 11.06 3.79 2.42
N MET A 133 11.07 2.65 1.73
CA MET A 133 10.36 2.46 0.48
C MET A 133 9.02 1.77 0.71
N TYR A 134 7.93 2.51 0.47
CA TYR A 134 6.58 1.95 0.42
C TYR A 134 6.00 2.09 -0.98
N SER A 135 5.19 1.11 -1.38
CA SER A 135 4.44 1.25 -2.62
C SER A 135 3.31 2.27 -2.43
N ARG A 136 2.88 2.92 -3.52
CA ARG A 136 1.73 3.83 -3.49
C ARG A 136 0.46 3.08 -3.06
N ALA A 137 0.34 1.81 -3.42
CA ALA A 137 -0.74 0.91 -3.02
C ALA A 137 -0.82 0.71 -1.50
N ASP A 138 0.33 0.56 -0.84
CA ASP A 138 0.36 0.33 0.62
C ASP A 138 -0.10 1.58 1.38
N ILE A 139 0.30 2.77 0.92
CA ILE A 139 -0.14 4.03 1.50
C ILE A 139 -1.62 4.28 1.20
N ALA A 140 -2.06 3.99 -0.02
CA ALA A 140 -3.47 4.10 -0.44
C ALA A 140 -4.40 3.30 0.48
N LYS A 141 -4.00 2.08 0.87
CA LYS A 141 -4.74 1.22 1.80
C LYS A 141 -4.87 1.84 3.18
N VAL A 142 -3.77 2.36 3.74
CA VAL A 142 -3.74 2.91 5.11
C VAL A 142 -4.54 4.21 5.21
N VAL A 143 -4.49 5.04 4.17
CA VAL A 143 -5.09 6.38 4.17
C VAL A 143 -6.51 6.39 3.58
N HIS A 144 -6.99 5.24 3.11
CA HIS A 144 -8.29 5.05 2.45
C HIS A 144 -8.50 6.04 1.27
N MET A 145 -7.52 6.09 0.37
CA MET A 145 -7.56 6.98 -0.80
C MET A 145 -6.95 6.32 -2.03
N CYS A 146 -7.40 6.69 -3.23
CA CYS A 146 -6.91 6.13 -4.48
C CYS A 146 -5.45 6.56 -4.77
N GLU A 147 -4.67 5.65 -5.35
CA GLU A 147 -3.27 5.91 -5.75
C GLU A 147 -3.15 7.07 -6.75
N ALA A 148 -4.09 7.17 -7.68
CA ALA A 148 -4.13 8.25 -8.66
C ALA A 148 -4.26 9.63 -7.96
N THR A 149 -5.05 9.72 -6.90
CA THR A 149 -5.23 10.94 -6.13
C THR A 149 -3.94 11.33 -5.40
N ILE A 150 -3.26 10.37 -4.77
CA ILE A 150 -1.97 10.58 -4.10
C ILE A 150 -0.93 11.05 -5.12
N THR A 151 -0.87 10.39 -6.28
CA THR A 151 0.05 10.75 -7.37
C THR A 151 -0.21 12.17 -7.88
N LYS A 152 -1.48 12.57 -8.00
CA LYS A 152 -1.85 13.94 -8.38
C LYS A 152 -1.37 14.95 -7.33
N ARG A 153 -1.53 14.67 -6.02
CA ARG A 153 -1.03 15.54 -4.94
C ARG A 153 0.50 15.67 -4.98
N LEU A 154 1.21 14.57 -5.22
CA LEU A 154 2.68 14.56 -5.31
C LEU A 154 3.17 15.41 -6.48
N ASN A 155 2.54 15.30 -7.65
CA ASN A 155 2.89 16.12 -8.82
C ASN A 155 2.59 17.60 -8.59
N GLU A 156 1.46 17.94 -7.95
CA GLU A 156 1.14 19.33 -7.61
C GLU A 156 2.17 19.93 -6.66
N PHE A 157 2.59 19.18 -5.63
CA PHE A 157 3.65 19.63 -4.71
C PHE A 157 5.01 19.75 -5.40
N ALA A 158 5.35 18.83 -6.31
CA ALA A 158 6.59 18.90 -7.07
C ALA A 158 6.70 20.17 -7.94
N ASN A 159 5.57 20.73 -8.38
CA ASN A 159 5.52 21.95 -9.19
C ASN A 159 5.56 23.24 -8.35
N THR A 160 5.67 23.16 -7.03
CA THR A 160 5.75 24.35 -6.16
C THR A 160 7.20 24.76 -5.86
N GLU A 161 7.39 26.01 -5.45
CA GLU A 161 8.71 26.51 -5.02
C GLU A 161 9.24 25.74 -3.81
N ALA A 162 8.38 25.42 -2.83
CA ALA A 162 8.75 24.57 -1.70
C ALA A 162 9.16 23.16 -2.15
N GLY A 163 8.46 22.61 -3.16
CA GLY A 163 8.83 21.36 -3.83
C GLY A 163 10.18 21.46 -4.55
N SER A 164 10.52 22.59 -5.14
CA SER A 164 11.77 22.75 -5.89
C SER A 164 12.98 22.98 -4.97
N LEU A 165 12.79 23.71 -3.87
CA LEU A 165 13.83 24.13 -2.93
C LEU A 165 14.19 23.09 -1.87
N THR A 166 13.27 22.21 -1.53
CA THR A 166 13.59 21.15 -0.57
C THR A 166 14.56 20.19 -1.27
N LEU A 167 15.86 20.22 -0.96
CA LEU A 167 16.88 19.31 -1.51
C LEU A 167 16.47 17.83 -1.49
N LEU A 168 15.57 17.47 -0.56
CA LEU A 168 14.88 16.18 -0.50
C LEU A 168 13.98 15.89 -1.70
N VAL A 169 13.19 16.85 -2.16
CA VAL A 169 12.27 16.68 -3.28
C VAL A 169 13.05 16.55 -4.60
N GLY A 170 14.18 17.23 -4.78
CA GLY A 170 15.07 17.00 -5.93
C GLY A 170 15.62 15.57 -5.97
N ARG A 171 16.05 15.05 -4.82
CA ARG A 171 16.50 13.65 -4.70
C ARG A 171 15.34 12.64 -4.82
N ILE A 172 14.17 12.98 -4.29
CA ILE A 172 12.93 12.19 -4.42
C ILE A 172 12.42 12.20 -5.87
N LEU A 173 12.48 13.31 -6.60
CA LEU A 173 12.14 13.42 -8.01
C LEU A 173 13.13 12.63 -8.87
N LEU A 174 14.43 12.68 -8.57
CA LEU A 174 15.42 11.80 -9.18
C LEU A 174 15.05 10.33 -8.95
N LEU A 175 14.78 9.92 -7.71
CA LEU A 175 14.36 8.55 -7.37
C LEU A 175 13.03 8.17 -8.04
N ILE A 176 12.04 9.06 -8.12
CA ILE A 176 10.78 8.85 -8.81
C ILE A 176 11.00 8.75 -10.33
N SER A 177 11.90 9.56 -10.90
CA SER A 177 12.25 9.52 -12.31
C SER A 177 13.02 8.25 -12.66
N GLU A 178 13.92 7.78 -11.79
CA GLU A 178 14.63 6.52 -11.92
C GLU A 178 13.69 5.33 -11.77
N GLN A 179 12.76 5.37 -10.81
CA GLN A 179 11.69 4.38 -10.66
C GLN A 179 10.84 4.33 -11.93
N ARG A 180 10.38 5.48 -12.43
CA ARG A 180 9.61 5.57 -13.68
C ARG A 180 10.40 5.03 -14.86
N LYS A 181 11.70 5.35 -14.98
CA LYS A 181 12.61 4.78 -15.99
C LYS A 181 12.74 3.27 -15.86
N ARG A 182 12.85 2.73 -14.63
CA ARG A 182 12.91 1.29 -14.36
C ARG A 182 11.61 0.57 -14.71
N GLU A 183 10.46 1.15 -14.36
CA GLU A 183 9.14 0.62 -14.71
C GLU A 183 8.92 0.66 -16.22
N TRP A 184 9.26 1.77 -16.88
CA TRP A 184 9.22 1.90 -18.34
C TRP A 184 10.12 0.88 -19.03
N LYS A 185 11.35 0.68 -18.55
CA LYS A 185 12.26 -0.35 -19.09
C LYS A 185 11.65 -1.75 -18.95
N LYS A 186 11.10 -2.09 -17.78
CA LYS A 186 10.42 -3.38 -17.57
C LYS A 186 9.23 -3.56 -18.49
N GLN A 187 8.42 -2.52 -18.72
CA GLN A 187 7.29 -2.60 -19.64
C GLN A 187 7.75 -2.71 -21.09
N LEU A 188 8.79 -1.98 -21.48
CA LEU A 188 9.39 -2.07 -22.80
C LEU A 188 9.95 -3.46 -23.05
N GLU A 189 10.73 -4.02 -22.11
CA GLU A 189 11.28 -5.39 -22.14
C GLU A 189 10.17 -6.43 -22.19
N LYS A 190 9.08 -6.24 -21.44
CA LYS A 190 7.91 -7.13 -21.47
C LYS A 190 7.24 -7.08 -22.84
N LYS A 191 7.03 -5.88 -23.39
CA LYS A 191 6.40 -5.68 -24.70
C LYS A 191 7.28 -6.22 -25.83
N THR A 192 8.60 -5.99 -25.79
CA THR A 192 9.54 -6.59 -26.75
C THR A 192 9.58 -8.11 -26.62
N ARG A 193 9.52 -8.66 -25.40
CA ARG A 193 9.45 -10.11 -25.20
C ARG A 193 8.14 -10.71 -25.72
N GLU A 194 7.02 -10.01 -25.55
CA GLU A 194 5.71 -10.40 -26.11
C GLU A 194 5.71 -10.31 -27.64
N GLU A 195 6.27 -9.25 -28.22
CA GLU A 195 6.44 -9.07 -29.67
C GLU A 195 7.39 -10.13 -30.27
N LEU A 196 8.52 -10.42 -29.62
CA LEU A 196 9.45 -11.51 -30.01
C LEU A 196 8.78 -12.88 -29.89
N ALA A 197 7.97 -13.09 -28.86
CA ALA A 197 7.21 -14.32 -28.70
C ALA A 197 6.14 -14.44 -29.79
N ALA A 198 5.48 -13.34 -30.17
CA ALA A 198 4.46 -13.28 -31.22
C ALA A 198 5.04 -13.48 -32.62
N ASN A 199 6.22 -12.92 -32.89
CA ASN A 199 6.90 -12.96 -34.18
C ASN A 199 7.86 -14.16 -34.34
N CYS A 200 7.78 -15.13 -33.44
CA CYS A 200 8.58 -16.34 -33.50
C CYS A 200 7.95 -17.32 -34.51
N PRO A 201 8.67 -17.74 -35.57
CA PRO A 201 8.12 -18.67 -36.57
C PRO A 201 7.64 -19.97 -35.91
N GLU A 202 6.59 -20.57 -36.46
CA GLU A 202 5.93 -21.78 -35.93
C GLU A 202 6.94 -22.89 -35.61
N ASP A 203 7.95 -23.06 -36.48
CA ASP A 203 9.00 -24.07 -36.35
C ASP A 203 9.89 -23.85 -35.11
N ALA A 204 10.21 -22.60 -34.80
CA ALA A 204 11.01 -22.26 -33.62
C ALA A 204 10.22 -22.47 -32.32
N ARG A 205 8.91 -22.19 -32.32
CA ARG A 205 8.01 -22.50 -31.19
C ARG A 205 7.92 -24.00 -30.95
N ASN A 206 7.78 -24.79 -32.01
CA ASN A 206 7.73 -26.25 -31.92
C ASN A 206 9.03 -26.85 -31.39
N LEU A 207 10.20 -26.31 -31.78
CA LEU A 207 11.50 -26.73 -31.26
C LEU A 207 11.70 -26.37 -29.78
N VAL A 208 11.23 -25.21 -29.35
CA VAL A 208 11.31 -24.76 -27.95
C VAL A 208 10.37 -25.60 -27.06
N GLU A 209 9.15 -25.87 -27.50
CA GLU A 209 8.21 -26.74 -26.78
C GLU A 209 8.66 -28.20 -26.77
N ALA A 210 9.20 -28.72 -27.87
CA ALA A 210 9.82 -30.04 -27.92
C ALA A 210 11.01 -30.16 -26.96
N SER A 211 11.85 -29.12 -26.87
CA SER A 211 12.97 -29.08 -25.91
C SER A 211 12.48 -29.05 -24.46
N LYS A 212 11.47 -28.25 -24.14
CA LYS A 212 10.86 -28.23 -22.78
C LYS A 212 10.25 -29.58 -22.43
N ALA A 213 9.54 -30.22 -23.37
CA ALA A 213 8.94 -31.53 -23.20
C ALA A 213 10.01 -32.61 -23.01
N ALA A 214 11.11 -32.59 -23.78
CA ALA A 214 12.23 -33.50 -23.65
C ALA A 214 12.93 -33.38 -22.28
N VAL A 215 13.15 -32.15 -21.80
CA VAL A 215 13.72 -31.90 -20.46
C VAL A 215 12.77 -32.38 -19.36
N ALA A 216 11.45 -32.15 -19.51
CA ALA A 216 10.46 -32.63 -18.56
C ALA A 216 10.40 -34.18 -18.52
N ASN A 217 10.46 -34.83 -19.67
CA ASN A 217 10.47 -36.29 -19.79
C ASN A 217 11.77 -36.88 -19.21
N SER A 218 12.94 -36.29 -19.48
CA SER A 218 14.21 -36.69 -18.89
C SER A 218 14.21 -36.58 -17.35
N ARG A 219 13.59 -35.53 -16.80
CA ARG A 219 13.42 -35.38 -15.34
C ARG A 219 12.47 -36.42 -14.76
N LYS A 220 11.36 -36.75 -15.44
CA LYS A 220 10.42 -37.81 -15.02
C LYS A 220 11.07 -39.19 -15.06
N GLU A 221 11.83 -39.49 -16.10
CA GLU A 221 12.61 -40.72 -16.28
C GLU A 221 13.63 -40.90 -15.14
N LYS A 222 14.43 -39.86 -14.87
CA LYS A 222 15.41 -39.86 -13.76
C LYS A 222 14.74 -40.01 -12.40
N ARG A 223 13.56 -39.42 -12.18
CA ARG A 223 12.78 -39.61 -10.95
C ARG A 223 12.26 -41.04 -10.79
N ARG A 224 11.78 -41.67 -11.88
CA ARG A 224 11.33 -43.07 -11.87
C ARG A 224 12.48 -44.03 -11.58
N LYS A 225 13.65 -43.86 -12.22
CA LYS A 225 14.84 -44.68 -11.95
C LYS A 225 15.29 -44.58 -10.48
N ARG A 226 15.34 -43.36 -9.91
CA ARG A 226 15.65 -43.17 -8.49
C ARG A 226 14.61 -43.78 -7.54
N ALA A 227 13.33 -43.76 -7.92
CA ALA A 227 12.27 -44.37 -7.13
C ALA A 227 12.35 -45.91 -7.13
N GLU A 228 12.72 -46.50 -8.26
CA GLU A 228 12.91 -47.95 -8.40
C GLU A 228 14.19 -48.43 -7.69
N GLU A 229 15.28 -47.69 -7.82
CA GLU A 229 16.52 -47.90 -7.07
C GLU A 229 16.31 -47.77 -5.54
N ALA A 230 15.39 -46.91 -5.11
CA ALA A 230 15.05 -46.76 -3.68
C ALA A 230 14.23 -47.95 -3.14
N LYS A 231 13.39 -48.58 -3.97
CA LYS A 231 12.63 -49.78 -3.60
C LYS A 231 13.49 -51.04 -3.54
N ASN A 232 14.48 -51.14 -4.42
CA ASN A 232 15.39 -52.29 -4.51
C ASN A 232 16.61 -52.17 -3.60
N ALA A 233 16.72 -51.08 -2.81
CA ALA A 233 17.81 -50.91 -1.86
C ALA A 233 17.61 -51.79 -0.61
N PRO A 234 18.65 -52.50 -0.14
CA PRO A 234 18.54 -53.31 1.07
C PRO A 234 18.24 -52.42 2.30
N PRO A 235 17.41 -52.88 3.26
CA PRO A 235 17.06 -52.11 4.44
C PRO A 235 18.32 -51.74 5.24
N SER A 236 18.41 -50.49 5.69
CA SER A 236 19.54 -50.04 6.50
C SER A 236 19.47 -50.69 7.87
N ALA A 237 20.54 -51.40 8.27
CA ALA A 237 20.57 -52.11 9.55
C ALA A 237 20.68 -51.14 10.76
N THR A 238 21.19 -49.91 10.55
CA THR A 238 21.42 -48.93 11.61
C THR A 238 21.15 -47.49 11.15
N ALA A 239 20.68 -46.62 12.06
CA ALA A 239 20.34 -45.22 11.77
C ALA A 239 21.53 -44.38 11.24
N THR A 240 22.75 -44.69 11.67
CA THR A 240 23.99 -44.03 11.21
C THR A 240 24.29 -44.32 9.74
N GLU A 241 24.05 -45.56 9.30
CA GLU A 241 24.27 -45.99 7.91
C GLU A 241 23.28 -45.31 6.94
N ALA A 242 22.04 -45.10 7.38
CA ALA A 242 21.03 -44.37 6.61
C ALA A 242 21.41 -42.89 6.42
N VAL A 243 21.99 -42.26 7.44
CA VAL A 243 22.46 -40.86 7.38
C VAL A 243 23.65 -40.73 6.43
N CYS A 244 24.65 -41.64 6.51
CA CYS A 244 25.80 -41.65 5.60
C CYS A 244 25.37 -41.81 4.13
N ARG A 245 24.47 -42.77 3.82
CA ARG A 245 23.95 -42.95 2.44
C ARG A 245 23.20 -41.73 1.92
N THR A 246 22.52 -40.99 2.80
CA THR A 246 21.77 -39.78 2.44
C THR A 246 22.71 -38.60 2.13
N LEU A 247 23.81 -38.48 2.89
CA LEU A 247 24.84 -37.47 2.67
C LEU A 247 25.59 -37.71 1.35
N GLU A 248 25.99 -38.95 1.07
CA GLU A 248 26.65 -39.33 -0.19
C GLU A 248 25.78 -39.04 -1.42
N ARG A 249 24.48 -39.33 -1.35
CA ARG A 249 23.51 -39.01 -2.43
C ARG A 249 23.39 -37.50 -2.65
N LYS A 250 23.40 -36.68 -1.60
CA LYS A 250 23.38 -35.22 -1.74
C LYS A 250 24.67 -34.69 -2.38
N ILE A 251 25.83 -35.18 -1.95
CA ILE A 251 27.13 -34.81 -2.54
C ILE A 251 27.17 -35.13 -4.05
N LYS A 252 26.67 -36.31 -4.45
CA LYS A 252 26.60 -36.72 -5.86
C LYS A 252 25.65 -35.86 -6.71
N ILE A 253 24.59 -35.30 -6.12
CA ILE A 253 23.65 -34.41 -6.82
C ILE A 253 24.26 -33.02 -7.06
N TYR A 254 25.04 -32.50 -6.11
CA TYR A 254 25.72 -31.19 -6.25
C TYR A 254 26.90 -31.20 -7.24
N SER A 255 27.41 -32.38 -7.61
CA SER A 255 28.47 -32.54 -8.63
C SER A 255 27.95 -32.58 -10.08
N ILE A 256 26.63 -32.59 -10.31
CA ILE A 256 26.00 -32.79 -11.63
C ILE A 256 25.27 -31.52 -12.13
N PHE A 257 25.28 -30.44 -11.34
CA PHE A 257 24.85 -29.10 -11.75
C PHE A 257 26.07 -28.19 -11.86
#